data_AF-A0ABD7GPF6-F1
#
_entry.id   AF-A0ABD7GPF6-F1
#
_cell.length_a   1.000
_cell.length_b   1.000
_cell.length_c   1.000
_cell.angle_alpha   90.00
_cell.angle_beta   90.00
_cell.angle_gamma   90.00
#
_symmetry.space_group_name_H-M   'P 1'
#
loop_
_entity.id
_entity.type
_entity.pdbx_description
1 polymer ?
#
loop_
_entity_poly.entity_id
_entity_poly.type
_entity_poly.pdbx_seq_one_letter_code
_entity_poly.pdbx_strand_id
1 'polypeptide(L)'
;SGRIMLDAEQVALDSGIPATRVRLAGIYGPGREWLLNQVRQGYRVVSEPPLYANRIHADDAAGLLAFLLRADAGGQALEDCYIGVDDAPVA
;
A
#
# COMPACT_ATOMS: atom_id res chain seq x y z
N SER A 1 -8.59 -9.68 -8.59
CA SER A 1 -7.38 -10.53 -8.73
C SER A 1 -6.19 -9.63 -8.94
N GLY A 2 -5.03 -9.90 -8.33
CA GLY A 2 -3.81 -9.09 -8.48
C GLY A 2 -3.32 -8.98 -9.93
N ARG A 3 -3.72 -9.92 -10.80
CA ARG A 3 -3.43 -9.86 -12.23
C ARG A 3 -4.01 -8.60 -12.91
N ILE A 4 -5.26 -8.24 -12.61
CA ILE A 4 -5.92 -7.07 -13.20
C ILE A 4 -5.22 -5.78 -12.75
N MET A 5 -4.78 -5.70 -11.49
CA MET A 5 -4.02 -4.56 -11.00
C MET A 5 -2.67 -4.44 -11.72
N LEU A 6 -1.98 -5.56 -11.93
CA LEU A 6 -0.71 -5.58 -12.68
C LEU A 6 -0.92 -5.16 -14.14
N ASP A 7 -1.99 -5.60 -14.79
CA ASP A 7 -2.30 -5.22 -16.16
C ASP A 7 -2.63 -3.70 -16.24
N ALA A 8 -3.39 -3.17 -15.28
CA ALA A 8 -3.70 -1.73 -15.20
C ALA A 8 -2.46 -0.86 -14.94
N GLU A 9 -1.58 -1.34 -14.05
CA GLU A 9 -0.26 -0.76 -13.84
C GLU A 9 0.52 -0.67 -15.17
N GLN A 10 0.47 -1.72 -15.99
CA GLN A 10 1.13 -1.76 -17.31
C GLN A 10 0.56 -0.74 -18.29
N VAL A 11 -0.77 -0.63 -18.36
CA VAL A 11 -1.44 0.41 -19.15
C VAL A 11 -0.97 1.82 -18.76
N ALA A 12 -0.76 2.09 -17.47
CA ALA A 12 -0.29 3.40 -17.01
C ALA A 12 1.14 3.72 -17.48
N LEU A 13 2.08 2.76 -17.36
CA LEU A 13 3.46 2.98 -17.84
C LEU A 13 3.54 3.09 -19.35
N ASP A 14 2.71 2.35 -20.09
CA ASP A 14 2.70 2.35 -21.55
C ASP A 14 1.90 3.52 -22.14
N SER A 15 1.35 4.41 -21.31
CA SER A 15 0.47 5.51 -21.74
C SER A 15 1.18 6.65 -22.48
N GLY A 16 2.52 6.70 -22.43
CA GLY A 16 3.31 7.81 -22.94
C GLY A 16 3.32 9.05 -22.03
N ILE A 17 2.64 8.99 -20.88
CA ILE A 17 2.72 9.98 -19.80
C ILE A 17 3.72 9.45 -18.76
N PRO A 18 4.64 10.28 -18.25
CA PRO A 18 5.50 9.89 -17.14
C PRO A 18 4.66 9.36 -15.97
N ALA A 19 4.93 8.14 -15.54
CA ALA A 19 4.14 7.45 -14.54
C ALA A 19 5.03 6.66 -13.58
N THR A 20 4.68 6.73 -12.30
CA THR A 20 5.31 5.97 -11.21
C THR A 20 4.22 5.21 -10.47
N ARG A 21 4.49 3.95 -10.10
CA ARG A 21 3.56 3.09 -9.36
C ARG A 21 3.96 3.05 -7.89
N VAL A 22 2.96 3.09 -7.01
CA VAL A 22 3.17 2.89 -5.56
C VAL A 22 2.34 1.71 -5.09
N ARG A 23 3.02 0.63 -4.69
CA ARG A 23 2.39 -0.59 -4.18
C ARG A 23 2.34 -0.55 -2.67
N LEU A 24 1.16 -0.25 -2.15
CA LEU A 24 0.93 -0.17 -0.71
C LEU A 24 0.55 -1.54 -0.14
N ALA A 25 1.12 -1.85 1.01
CA ALA A 25 0.66 -2.96 1.85
C ALA A 25 -0.75 -2.69 2.41
N GLY A 26 -1.28 -3.59 3.25
CA GLY A 26 -2.63 -3.44 3.81
C GLY A 26 -2.79 -2.14 4.62
N ILE A 27 -3.54 -1.17 4.10
CA ILE A 27 -3.69 0.14 4.74
C ILE A 27 -4.58 0.05 5.99
N TYR A 28 -4.08 0.50 7.13
CA TYR A 28 -4.84 0.66 8.38
C TYR A 28 -4.80 2.10 8.89
N GLY A 29 -5.56 2.42 9.93
CA GLY A 29 -5.66 3.76 10.50
C GLY A 29 -7.10 4.18 10.79
N PRO A 30 -7.34 5.44 11.19
CA PRO A 30 -8.66 5.93 11.54
C PRO A 30 -9.71 5.68 10.44
N GLY A 31 -10.90 5.22 10.83
CA GLY A 31 -12.00 4.91 9.90
C GLY A 31 -11.88 3.58 9.16
N ARG A 32 -10.77 2.83 9.32
CA ARG A 32 -10.57 1.50 8.71
C ARG A 32 -10.76 0.38 9.72
N GLU A 33 -11.98 0.22 10.20
CA GLU A 33 -12.34 -0.73 11.27
C GLU A 33 -12.62 -2.16 10.79
N TRP A 34 -12.43 -2.48 9.51
CA TRP A 34 -12.83 -3.79 8.95
C TRP A 34 -12.23 -4.98 9.72
N LEU A 35 -10.94 -4.91 10.08
CA LEU A 35 -10.28 -5.95 10.88
C LEU A 35 -10.82 -6.00 12.32
N LEU A 36 -11.01 -4.83 12.95
CA LEU A 36 -11.63 -4.72 14.27
C LEU A 36 -13.03 -5.34 14.29
N ASN A 37 -13.81 -5.11 13.24
CA ASN A 37 -15.15 -5.66 13.10
C ASN A 37 -15.13 -7.18 12.88
N GLN A 38 -14.16 -7.71 12.12
CA GLN A 38 -13.95 -9.16 12.00
C GLN A 38 -13.61 -9.80 13.36
N VAL A 39 -12.70 -9.20 14.14
CA VAL A 39 -12.38 -9.68 15.49
C VAL A 39 -13.61 -9.65 16.40
N ARG A 40 -14.39 -8.56 16.38
CA ARG A 40 -15.67 -8.44 17.12
C ARG A 40 -16.70 -9.48 16.72
N GLN A 41 -16.69 -9.93 15.47
CA GLN A 41 -17.59 -10.97 14.94
C GLN A 41 -17.09 -12.40 15.21
N GLY A 42 -16.00 -12.56 15.97
CA GLY A 42 -15.49 -13.88 16.35
C GLY A 42 -14.58 -14.52 15.28
N TYR A 43 -14.01 -13.71 14.38
CA TYR A 43 -12.99 -14.20 13.46
C TYR A 43 -11.82 -14.81 14.25
N ARG A 44 -11.62 -16.13 14.09
CA ARG A 44 -10.52 -16.85 14.73
C ARG A 44 -9.24 -16.58 13.96
N VAL A 45 -8.33 -15.85 14.59
CA VAL A 45 -6.95 -15.71 14.11
C VAL A 45 -6.34 -17.10 14.06
N VAL A 46 -5.85 -17.51 12.88
CA VAL A 46 -5.06 -18.74 12.75
C VAL A 46 -3.75 -18.49 13.46
N SER A 47 -3.56 -19.14 14.61
CA SER A 47 -2.36 -18.97 15.43
C SER A 47 -1.19 -19.83 14.94
N GLU A 48 -1.46 -20.89 14.16
CA GLU A 48 -0.43 -21.82 13.69
C GLU A 48 -0.63 -22.23 12.21
N PRO A 49 0.35 -21.96 11.33
CA PRO A 49 1.48 -21.04 11.56
C PRO A 49 0.98 -19.59 11.73
N PRO A 50 1.73 -18.71 12.43
CA PRO A 50 1.36 -17.31 12.58
C PRO A 50 1.24 -16.65 11.21
N LEU A 51 0.12 -15.97 10.98
CA LEU A 51 -0.14 -15.22 9.75
C LEU A 51 0.31 -13.78 9.93
N TYR A 52 1.44 -13.42 9.31
CA TYR A 52 1.88 -12.04 9.25
C TYR A 52 1.25 -11.33 8.05
N ALA A 53 0.67 -10.16 8.29
CA ALA A 53 0.18 -9.29 7.23
C ALA A 53 1.04 -8.04 7.17
N ASN A 54 1.63 -7.78 6.00
CA ASN A 54 2.28 -6.49 5.73
C ASN A 54 1.22 -5.39 5.74
N ARG A 55 1.48 -4.30 6.47
CA ARG A 55 0.58 -3.16 6.60
C ARG A 55 1.30 -1.84 6.45
N ILE A 56 0.53 -0.79 6.22
CA ILE A 56 1.01 0.59 6.27
C ILE A 56 -0.06 1.49 6.90
N HIS A 57 0.34 2.40 7.78
CA HIS A 57 -0.61 3.38 8.31
C HIS A 57 -1.08 4.33 7.21
N ALA A 58 -2.33 4.79 7.28
CA ALA A 58 -2.91 5.67 6.27
C ALA A 58 -2.15 6.99 6.13
N ASP A 59 -1.69 7.55 7.25
CA ASP A 59 -0.92 8.80 7.24
C ASP A 59 0.47 8.61 6.62
N ASP A 60 1.10 7.45 6.81
CA ASP A 60 2.40 7.15 6.21
C ASP A 60 2.28 6.89 4.71
N ALA A 61 1.22 6.21 4.29
CA ALA A 61 0.89 6.06 2.87
C ALA A 61 0.65 7.42 2.21
N ALA A 62 -0.09 8.33 2.86
CA ALA A 62 -0.29 9.69 2.37
C ALA A 62 1.03 10.49 2.35
N GLY A 63 1.86 10.34 3.39
CA GLY A 63 3.18 10.95 3.50
C GLY A 63 4.12 10.52 2.38
N LEU A 64 4.15 9.23 2.05
CA LEU A 64 4.91 8.67 0.93
C LEU A 64 4.49 9.30 -0.40
N LEU A 65 3.18 9.34 -0.68
CA LEU A 65 2.67 9.95 -1.92
C LEU A 65 3.01 11.43 -2.00
N ALA A 66 2.83 12.17 -0.89
CA ALA A 66 3.17 13.59 -0.84
C ALA A 66 4.68 13.83 -1.00
N PHE A 67 5.52 12.93 -0.51
CA PHE A 67 6.96 12.97 -0.71
C PHE A 67 7.33 12.81 -2.18
N LEU A 68 6.79 11.80 -2.86
CA LEU A 68 7.06 11.55 -4.29
C LEU A 68 6.60 12.70 -5.18
N LEU A 69 5.41 13.25 -4.92
CA LEU A 69 4.90 14.41 -5.65
C LEU A 69 5.79 15.65 -5.50
N ARG A 70 6.37 15.86 -4.31
CA ARG A 70 7.32 16.96 -4.08
C ARG A 70 8.66 16.73 -4.75
N ALA A 71 9.14 15.48 -4.77
CA ALA A 71 10.37 15.11 -5.47
C ALA A 71 10.25 15.37 -6.98
N ASP A 72 9.15 14.92 -7.60
CA ASP A 72 8.84 15.18 -9.01
C ASP A 72 8.71 16.68 -9.31
N ALA A 73 7.97 17.43 -8.48
CA ALA A 73 7.88 18.88 -8.61
C ALA A 73 9.24 19.61 -8.46
N GLY A 74 10.18 19.00 -7.74
CA GLY A 74 11.57 19.44 -7.60
C GLY A 74 12.50 19.04 -8.74
N GLY A 75 11.99 18.35 -9.77
CA GLY A 75 12.77 17.85 -10.91
C GLY A 75 13.61 16.60 -10.60
N GLN A 76 13.35 15.93 -9.48
CA GLN A 76 14.00 14.64 -9.20
C GLN A 76 13.34 13.55 -10.03
N ALA A 77 14.16 12.75 -10.72
CA ALA A 77 13.66 11.56 -11.40
C ALA A 77 13.13 10.57 -10.36
N LEU A 78 11.87 10.17 -10.53
CA LEU A 78 11.27 9.09 -9.75
C LEU A 78 11.60 7.73 -10.37
N GLU A 79 11.66 6.71 -9.53
CA GLU A 79 11.69 5.32 -9.96
C GLU A 79 10.32 4.89 -10.50
N ASP A 80 10.29 3.84 -11.32
CA ASP A 80 9.05 3.31 -11.89
C ASP A 80 8.14 2.68 -10.82
N CYS A 81 8.72 2.21 -9.71
CA CYS A 81 8.00 1.47 -8.67
C CYS A 81 8.55 1.72 -7.26
N TYR A 82 7.66 2.12 -6.35
CA TYR A 82 7.91 2.20 -4.91
C TYR A 82 7.01 1.22 -4.15
N ILE A 83 7.53 0.64 -3.08
CA ILE A 83 6.78 -0.25 -2.17
C ILE A 83 6.58 0.50 -0.85
N GLY A 84 5.32 0.70 -0.47
CA GLY A 84 4.95 1.32 0.80
C GLY A 84 4.51 0.26 1.80
N VAL A 85 5.37 -0.03 2.77
CA VAL A 85 5.10 -0.92 3.90
C VAL A 85 5.69 -0.29 5.15
N ASP A 86 5.02 -0.46 6.27
CA ASP A 86 5.49 -0.03 7.58
C ASP A 86 6.45 -1.06 8.18
N ASP A 87 7.33 -0.62 9.06
CA ASP A 87 8.33 -1.45 9.73
C ASP A 87 7.79 -2.09 11.02
N ALA A 88 6.59 -1.69 11.46
CA ALA A 88 5.88 -2.30 12.58
C ALA A 88 5.17 -3.61 12.15
N PRO A 89 5.69 -4.79 12.53
CA PRO A 89 5.00 -6.05 12.24
C PRO A 89 3.66 -6.08 12.97
N VAL A 90 2.58 -6.33 12.22
CA VAL A 90 1.22 -6.46 12.76
C VAL A 90 0.87 -7.94 12.83
N ALA A 91 0.74 -8.45 14.06
CA ALA A 91 0.33 -9.83 14.36
C ALA A 91 -1.19 -10.04 14.21
#